data_AF-A0A969DVB9-F1
#
_entry.id   AF-A0A969DVB9-F1
#
_cell.length_a   1.000
_cell.length_b   1.000
_cell.length_c   1.000
_cell.angle_alpha   90.00
_cell.angle_beta   90.00
_cell.angle_gamma   90.00
#
_symmetry.space_group_name_H-M   'P 1'
#
loop_
_entity.id
_entity.type
_entity.pdbx_description
1 polymer ?
#
loop_
_entity_poly.entity_id
_entity_poly.type
_entity_poly.pdbx_seq_one_letter_code
_entity_poly.pdbx_strand_id
1 'polypeptide(L)'
;YFEADQEFYLIQEYVAGATLQQQVRRSGPFEESQVKEVLTEVLPTLGYLHKQQVIHRDIKPANIIRREIDNKLVLIDFGAVKDQVSQVAINSSDENAALTSFAVGTPGFAPPEQMAMRPIYGSDIYSLGVTCLYLLTGKSPKELNYNSSTGELDWQEFVYVSPDFSEILGRMMAISIRDRYSCGEEVESALKALGAQSHSPGLMGDSLLGGAITAPRQSQIDRQNSANASPSARLAARIRAQQQRLNNNEMGMAKVQTGLSMGRSGPQTEFKRTASKRALNTDQFIKVYGRGERDFSGRDLRNLQLPKFQLKEVNFQEAKLQKSNFQQGQLIDVKLGRSSLNGACFVKAKMINAYLSYADLEGADLRGADLSFAHLNNANLRGANLCGANLTGATVTEQQLALARTNRSTIMPNGKSGKRFGFL
;
A
#
# COMPACT_ATOMS: atom_id res chain seq x y z
N TYR A 1 -26.21 -23.13 -21.55
CA TYR A 1 -25.32 -24.18 -21.02
C TYR A 1 -26.04 -25.51 -21.17
N PHE A 2 -25.31 -26.63 -21.06
CA PHE A 2 -25.88 -27.97 -20.93
C PHE A 2 -24.97 -28.80 -20.02
N GLU A 3 -25.49 -29.90 -19.49
CA GLU A 3 -24.73 -30.86 -18.68
C GLU A 3 -24.66 -32.19 -19.45
N ALA A 4 -23.46 -32.77 -19.52
CA ALA A 4 -23.23 -34.09 -20.12
C ALA A 4 -22.07 -34.77 -19.38
N ASP A 5 -22.15 -36.07 -19.14
CA ASP A 5 -21.09 -36.85 -18.47
C ASP A 5 -20.60 -36.27 -17.12
N GLN A 6 -21.51 -35.68 -16.33
CA GLN A 6 -21.21 -34.97 -15.07
C GLN A 6 -20.38 -33.69 -15.22
N GLU A 7 -20.20 -33.22 -16.44
CA GLU A 7 -19.48 -31.99 -16.77
C GLU A 7 -20.47 -30.88 -17.19
N PHE A 8 -20.15 -29.64 -16.81
CA PHE A 8 -20.94 -28.45 -17.12
C PHE A 8 -20.36 -27.71 -18.32
N TYR A 9 -21.15 -27.53 -19.38
CA TYR A 9 -20.74 -26.87 -20.62
C TYR A 9 -21.48 -25.55 -20.83
N LEU A 10 -20.72 -24.45 -20.92
CA LEU A 10 -21.26 -23.13 -21.27
C LEU A 10 -21.01 -22.85 -22.76
N ILE A 11 -22.09 -22.73 -23.54
CA ILE A 11 -22.02 -22.29 -24.94
C ILE A 11 -22.08 -20.76 -24.95
N GLN A 12 -21.10 -20.13 -25.59
CA GLN A 12 -20.99 -18.68 -25.74
C GLN A 12 -20.75 -18.32 -27.21
N GLU A 13 -21.04 -17.08 -27.57
CA GLU A 13 -20.68 -16.55 -28.88
C GLU A 13 -19.14 -16.53 -29.03
N TYR A 14 -18.65 -16.99 -30.17
CA TYR A 14 -17.22 -16.94 -30.48
C TYR A 14 -16.81 -15.52 -30.90
N VAL A 15 -15.92 -14.91 -30.12
CA VAL A 15 -15.36 -13.59 -30.43
C VAL A 15 -14.02 -13.76 -31.14
N ALA A 16 -14.01 -13.64 -32.47
CA ALA A 16 -12.78 -13.69 -33.27
C ALA A 16 -11.90 -12.48 -32.98
N GLY A 17 -10.68 -12.72 -32.50
CA GLY A 17 -9.67 -11.69 -32.27
C GLY A 17 -8.61 -12.07 -31.25
N ALA A 18 -7.74 -11.11 -30.93
CA ALA A 18 -6.64 -11.32 -30.00
C ALA A 18 -6.98 -10.74 -28.63
N THR A 19 -6.69 -11.49 -27.56
CA THR A 19 -6.75 -10.94 -26.20
C THR A 19 -5.71 -9.83 -26.03
N LEU A 20 -5.96 -8.89 -25.13
CA LEU A 20 -4.98 -7.85 -24.82
C LEU A 20 -3.65 -8.47 -24.33
N GLN A 21 -3.70 -9.60 -23.62
CA GLN A 21 -2.50 -10.35 -23.25
C GLN A 21 -1.70 -10.83 -24.48
N GLN A 22 -2.39 -11.36 -25.50
CA GLN A 22 -1.74 -11.81 -26.73
C GLN A 22 -1.16 -10.63 -27.51
N GLN A 23 -1.82 -9.47 -27.52
CA GLN A 23 -1.31 -8.26 -28.17
C GLN A 23 -0.01 -7.79 -27.51
N VAL A 24 0.04 -7.72 -26.18
CA VAL A 24 1.27 -7.35 -25.46
C VAL A 24 2.40 -8.34 -25.72
N ARG A 25 2.11 -9.64 -25.79
CA ARG A 25 3.12 -10.66 -26.12
C ARG A 25 3.66 -10.55 -27.56
N ARG A 26 2.85 -10.08 -28.50
CA ARG A 26 3.23 -9.96 -29.92
C ARG A 26 3.93 -8.64 -30.24
N SER A 27 3.43 -7.54 -29.68
CA SER A 27 3.82 -6.17 -30.07
C SER A 27 4.56 -5.42 -28.96
N GLY A 28 4.67 -6.00 -27.77
CA GLY A 28 5.25 -5.35 -26.60
C GLY A 28 4.24 -4.54 -25.77
N PRO A 29 4.71 -3.85 -24.72
CA PRO A 29 3.86 -3.02 -23.87
C PRO A 29 3.22 -1.86 -24.65
N PHE A 30 2.06 -1.42 -24.17
CA PHE A 30 1.28 -0.34 -24.77
C PHE A 30 1.78 1.02 -24.29
N GLU A 31 1.63 2.02 -25.15
CA GLU A 31 1.82 3.42 -24.78
C GLU A 31 0.64 3.94 -23.95
N GLU A 32 0.87 5.04 -23.22
CA GLU A 32 -0.15 5.68 -22.38
C GLU A 32 -1.44 6.03 -23.16
N SER A 33 -1.31 6.52 -24.39
CA SER A 33 -2.44 6.82 -25.28
C SER A 33 -3.30 5.60 -25.57
N GLN A 34 -2.66 4.47 -25.90
CA GLN A 34 -3.33 3.20 -26.19
C GLN A 34 -4.05 2.65 -24.95
N VAL A 35 -3.45 2.81 -23.76
CA VAL A 35 -4.09 2.39 -22.50
C VAL A 35 -5.28 3.29 -22.13
N LYS A 36 -5.21 4.60 -22.43
CA LYS A 36 -6.35 5.52 -22.30
C LYS A 36 -7.49 5.15 -23.25
N GLU A 37 -7.18 4.70 -24.47
CA GLU A 37 -8.19 4.19 -25.42
C GLU A 37 -8.85 2.91 -24.88
N VAL A 38 -8.06 1.96 -24.37
CA VAL A 38 -8.58 0.74 -23.72
C VAL A 38 -9.53 1.09 -22.58
N LEU A 39 -9.16 2.02 -21.69
CA LEU A 39 -10.03 2.47 -20.61
C LEU A 39 -11.34 3.08 -21.15
N THR A 40 -11.24 3.95 -22.15
CA THR A 40 -12.39 4.63 -22.75
C THR A 40 -13.38 3.66 -23.40
N GLU A 41 -12.89 2.55 -23.97
CA GLU A 41 -13.75 1.49 -24.55
C GLU A 41 -14.35 0.55 -23.51
N VAL A 42 -13.60 0.21 -22.45
CA VAL A 42 -14.04 -0.79 -21.44
C VAL A 42 -14.96 -0.20 -20.38
N LEU A 43 -14.72 1.04 -19.92
CA LEU A 43 -15.48 1.66 -18.83
C LEU A 43 -16.99 1.74 -19.09
N PRO A 44 -17.49 2.08 -20.30
CA PRO A 44 -18.93 2.10 -20.58
C PRO A 44 -19.58 0.72 -20.42
N THR A 45 -18.89 -0.33 -20.90
CA THR A 45 -19.33 -1.71 -20.77
C THR A 45 -19.39 -2.12 -19.30
N LEU A 46 -18.37 -1.74 -18.52
CA LEU A 46 -18.32 -2.02 -17.09
C LEU A 46 -19.42 -1.28 -16.32
N GLY A 47 -19.66 -0.01 -16.63
CA GLY A 47 -20.76 0.78 -16.06
C GLY A 47 -22.14 0.20 -16.38
N TYR A 48 -22.33 -0.35 -17.58
CA TYR A 48 -23.55 -1.08 -17.92
C TYR A 48 -23.75 -2.32 -17.02
N LEU A 49 -22.71 -3.13 -16.81
CA LEU A 49 -22.78 -4.31 -15.93
C LEU A 49 -23.14 -3.92 -14.50
N HIS A 50 -22.48 -2.89 -13.95
CA HIS A 50 -22.73 -2.43 -12.58
C HIS A 50 -24.15 -1.88 -12.40
N LYS A 51 -24.72 -1.23 -13.42
CA LYS A 51 -26.15 -0.82 -13.44
C LYS A 51 -27.10 -2.02 -13.39
N GLN A 52 -26.72 -3.14 -13.99
CA GLN A 52 -27.47 -4.41 -13.89
C GLN A 52 -27.19 -5.17 -12.58
N GLN A 53 -26.50 -4.56 -11.61
CA GLN A 53 -26.09 -5.17 -10.34
C GLN A 53 -25.17 -6.39 -10.52
N VAL A 54 -24.43 -6.45 -11.62
CA VAL A 54 -23.46 -7.52 -11.92
C VAL A 54 -22.05 -7.01 -11.67
N ILE A 55 -21.24 -7.80 -10.95
CA ILE A 55 -19.79 -7.57 -10.80
C ILE A 55 -19.08 -8.63 -11.65
N HIS A 56 -18.12 -8.23 -12.48
CA HIS A 56 -17.42 -9.13 -13.41
C HIS A 56 -16.50 -10.12 -12.69
N ARG A 57 -15.73 -9.63 -11.69
CA ARG A 57 -14.85 -10.41 -10.78
C ARG A 57 -13.62 -11.07 -11.39
N ASP A 58 -13.46 -11.12 -12.70
CA ASP A 58 -12.23 -11.65 -13.34
C ASP A 58 -11.72 -10.77 -14.48
N ILE A 59 -11.72 -9.44 -14.29
CA ILE A 59 -11.15 -8.51 -15.28
C ILE A 59 -9.61 -8.67 -15.28
N LYS A 60 -9.06 -9.02 -16.44
CA LYS A 60 -7.63 -9.21 -16.67
C LYS A 60 -7.33 -9.18 -18.19
N PRO A 61 -6.08 -8.98 -18.63
CA PRO A 61 -5.73 -8.90 -20.06
C PRO A 61 -6.15 -10.11 -20.90
N ALA A 62 -6.26 -11.30 -20.30
CA ALA A 62 -6.71 -12.51 -20.99
C ALA A 62 -8.22 -12.54 -21.26
N ASN A 63 -9.00 -11.76 -20.51
CA ASN A 63 -10.46 -11.72 -20.57
C ASN A 63 -11.00 -10.49 -21.33
N ILE A 64 -10.14 -9.83 -22.10
CA ILE A 64 -10.50 -8.70 -22.95
C ILE A 64 -9.99 -8.98 -24.36
N ILE A 65 -10.90 -9.16 -25.31
CA ILE A 65 -10.57 -9.44 -26.72
C ILE A 65 -10.78 -8.18 -27.54
N ARG A 66 -9.82 -7.83 -28.39
CA ARG A 66 -10.04 -6.87 -29.48
C ARG A 66 -10.55 -7.64 -30.69
N ARG A 67 -11.83 -7.45 -30.98
CA ARG A 67 -12.54 -8.20 -32.01
C ARG A 67 -12.09 -7.76 -33.40
N GLU A 68 -11.80 -8.71 -34.27
CA GLU A 68 -11.24 -8.43 -35.61
C GLU A 68 -12.22 -7.72 -36.55
N ILE A 69 -13.53 -7.94 -36.40
CA ILE A 69 -14.54 -7.45 -37.33
C ILE A 69 -14.69 -5.92 -37.32
N ASP A 70 -14.54 -5.29 -36.15
CA ASP A 70 -14.79 -3.87 -35.94
C ASP A 70 -13.79 -3.20 -35.00
N ASN A 71 -12.74 -3.93 -34.61
CA ASN A 71 -11.66 -3.47 -33.75
C ASN A 71 -12.12 -3.00 -32.36
N LYS A 72 -13.29 -3.44 -31.87
CA LYS A 72 -13.80 -3.09 -30.54
C LYS A 72 -13.34 -4.05 -29.45
N LEU A 73 -13.16 -3.54 -28.24
CA LEU A 73 -12.92 -4.38 -27.06
C LEU A 73 -14.20 -5.05 -26.56
N VAL A 74 -14.09 -6.34 -26.25
CA VAL A 74 -15.16 -7.16 -25.69
C VAL A 74 -14.67 -7.82 -24.40
N LEU A 75 -15.42 -7.66 -23.31
CA LEU A 75 -15.21 -8.40 -22.06
C LEU A 75 -15.77 -9.81 -22.19
N ILE A 76 -14.99 -10.81 -21.81
CA ILE A 76 -15.37 -12.22 -21.79
C ILE A 76 -15.15 -12.83 -20.40
N ASP A 77 -15.68 -14.03 -20.17
CA ASP A 77 -15.46 -14.81 -18.94
C ASP A 77 -15.81 -14.08 -17.64
N PHE A 78 -17.11 -13.87 -17.44
CA PHE A 78 -17.68 -13.41 -16.17
C PHE A 78 -17.43 -14.44 -15.08
N GLY A 79 -16.87 -14.02 -13.94
CA GLY A 79 -16.51 -14.89 -12.82
C GLY A 79 -17.69 -15.58 -12.12
N ALA A 80 -18.93 -15.32 -12.54
CA ALA A 80 -20.16 -15.87 -11.94
C ALA A 80 -20.24 -17.41 -12.00
N VAL A 81 -19.61 -18.04 -12.99
CA VAL A 81 -19.60 -19.52 -13.11
C VAL A 81 -18.79 -20.17 -11.96
N LYS A 82 -17.81 -19.46 -11.38
CA LYS A 82 -16.98 -19.98 -10.29
C LYS A 82 -17.74 -20.12 -8.97
N ASP A 83 -18.83 -19.37 -8.76
CA ASP A 83 -19.66 -19.47 -7.56
C ASP A 83 -20.47 -20.79 -7.53
N GLN A 84 -20.96 -21.25 -8.68
CA GLN A 84 -21.74 -22.49 -8.78
C GLN A 84 -20.86 -23.73 -8.65
N VAL A 85 -19.68 -23.74 -9.29
CA VAL A 85 -18.70 -24.83 -9.16
C VAL A 85 -18.17 -24.94 -7.73
N SER A 86 -17.97 -23.80 -7.04
CA SER A 86 -17.56 -23.80 -5.63
C SER A 86 -18.63 -24.35 -4.69
N GLN A 87 -19.92 -24.19 -5.00
CA GLN A 87 -21.01 -24.81 -4.22
C GLN A 87 -21.11 -26.33 -4.45
N VAL A 88 -20.81 -26.81 -5.65
CA VAL A 88 -20.77 -28.25 -5.95
C VAL A 88 -19.56 -28.92 -5.28
N ALA A 89 -18.41 -28.25 -5.24
CA ALA A 89 -17.21 -28.75 -4.53
C ALA A 89 -17.38 -28.89 -3.01
N ILE A 90 -18.33 -28.15 -2.40
CA ILE A 90 -18.69 -28.30 -0.98
C ILE A 90 -19.41 -29.64 -0.71
N ASN A 91 -20.00 -30.25 -1.74
CA ASN A 91 -20.74 -31.52 -1.63
C ASN A 91 -19.89 -32.75 -1.99
N SER A 92 -18.71 -32.56 -2.59
CA SER A 92 -17.73 -33.63 -2.83
C SER A 92 -16.76 -33.71 -1.66
N SER A 93 -16.72 -34.86 -1.00
CA SER A 93 -15.92 -35.24 0.16
C SER A 93 -14.41 -35.37 -0.13
N ASP A 94 -13.84 -34.47 -0.92
CA ASP A 94 -12.43 -34.51 -1.31
C ASP A 94 -11.77 -33.19 -0.87
N GLU A 95 -11.27 -33.17 0.37
CA GLU A 95 -10.71 -32.00 1.05
C GLU A 95 -9.55 -31.34 0.28
N ASN A 96 -8.90 -32.08 -0.63
CA ASN A 96 -7.76 -31.60 -1.40
C ASN A 96 -8.14 -30.90 -2.72
N ALA A 97 -9.29 -31.23 -3.33
CA ALA A 97 -9.74 -30.55 -4.56
C ALA A 97 -10.30 -29.15 -4.27
N ALA A 98 -10.84 -28.98 -3.07
CA ALA A 98 -11.41 -27.73 -2.60
C ALA A 98 -10.34 -26.62 -2.52
N LEU A 99 -9.16 -26.93 -1.97
CA LEU A 99 -8.04 -25.98 -1.71
C LEU A 99 -7.49 -25.26 -2.96
N THR A 100 -7.52 -25.89 -4.14
CA THR A 100 -7.09 -25.26 -5.40
C THR A 100 -8.20 -24.51 -6.14
N SER A 101 -9.47 -24.72 -5.77
CA SER A 101 -10.63 -24.07 -6.38
C SER A 101 -11.12 -22.81 -5.63
N PHE A 102 -10.55 -22.49 -4.46
CA PHE A 102 -11.07 -21.46 -3.54
C PHE A 102 -10.69 -20.00 -3.84
N ALA A 103 -9.93 -19.71 -4.89
CA ALA A 103 -9.59 -18.33 -5.24
C ALA A 103 -10.53 -17.79 -6.34
N VAL A 104 -11.59 -17.07 -5.93
CA VAL A 104 -12.41 -16.30 -6.89
C VAL A 104 -11.62 -15.07 -7.33
N GLY A 105 -11.02 -15.16 -8.52
CA GLY A 105 -10.23 -14.12 -9.16
C GLY A 105 -8.84 -14.60 -9.52
N THR A 106 -8.26 -14.04 -10.58
CA THR A 106 -6.90 -14.43 -11.01
C THR A 106 -5.85 -13.84 -10.05
N PRO A 107 -4.94 -14.67 -9.48
CA PRO A 107 -3.96 -14.20 -8.50
C PRO A 107 -3.12 -13.03 -9.03
N GLY A 108 -3.17 -11.89 -8.33
CA GLY A 108 -2.46 -10.65 -8.67
C GLY A 108 -3.32 -9.57 -9.33
N PHE A 109 -4.47 -9.91 -9.91
CA PHE A 109 -5.42 -8.93 -10.49
C PHE A 109 -6.57 -8.58 -9.56
N ALA A 110 -6.96 -9.52 -8.68
CA ALA A 110 -8.07 -9.34 -7.75
C ALA A 110 -7.65 -8.52 -6.52
N PRO A 111 -8.48 -7.57 -6.06
CA PRO A 111 -8.24 -6.85 -4.80
C PRO A 111 -8.59 -7.68 -3.56
N PRO A 112 -8.12 -7.28 -2.35
CA PRO A 112 -8.29 -8.07 -1.13
C PRO A 112 -9.74 -8.38 -0.77
N GLU A 113 -10.68 -7.45 -0.96
CA GLU A 113 -12.09 -7.70 -0.64
C GLU A 113 -12.74 -8.73 -1.57
N GLN A 114 -12.29 -8.82 -2.83
CA GLN A 114 -12.73 -9.86 -3.75
C GLN A 114 -12.14 -11.22 -3.36
N MET A 115 -10.86 -11.26 -2.97
CA MET A 115 -10.22 -12.48 -2.46
C MET A 115 -10.88 -12.97 -1.16
N ALA A 116 -11.46 -12.05 -0.37
CA ALA A 116 -12.27 -12.35 0.81
C ALA A 116 -13.72 -12.72 0.48
N MET A 117 -14.05 -13.00 -0.79
CA MET A 117 -15.40 -13.38 -1.28
C MET A 117 -16.47 -12.30 -1.04
N ARG A 118 -16.06 -11.03 -0.96
CA ARG A 118 -16.96 -9.88 -0.80
C ARG A 118 -16.69 -8.83 -1.88
N PRO A 119 -16.85 -9.18 -3.17
CA PRO A 119 -16.62 -8.25 -4.25
C PRO A 119 -17.62 -7.09 -4.17
N ILE A 120 -17.13 -5.90 -4.50
CA ILE A 120 -17.91 -4.68 -4.69
C ILE A 120 -17.68 -4.16 -6.11
N TYR A 121 -18.46 -3.17 -6.57
CA TYR A 121 -18.25 -2.58 -7.91
C TYR A 121 -16.83 -2.02 -8.09
N GLY A 122 -16.28 -1.39 -7.05
CA GLY A 122 -14.88 -0.94 -7.02
C GLY A 122 -13.85 -2.07 -7.13
N SER A 123 -14.23 -3.35 -6.98
CA SER A 123 -13.31 -4.47 -7.16
C SER A 123 -12.96 -4.69 -8.64
N ASP A 124 -13.92 -4.48 -9.53
CA ASP A 124 -13.68 -4.51 -10.98
C ASP A 124 -12.80 -3.32 -11.42
N ILE A 125 -12.99 -2.14 -10.80
CA ILE A 125 -12.17 -0.95 -11.09
C ILE A 125 -10.70 -1.19 -10.73
N TYR A 126 -10.44 -1.80 -9.58
CA TYR A 126 -9.09 -2.21 -9.21
C TYR A 126 -8.49 -3.17 -10.25
N SER A 127 -9.25 -4.21 -10.59
CA SER A 127 -8.81 -5.24 -11.54
C SER A 127 -8.52 -4.65 -12.93
N LEU A 128 -9.30 -3.66 -13.36
CA LEU A 128 -9.06 -2.90 -14.59
C LEU A 128 -7.81 -2.00 -14.48
N GLY A 129 -7.56 -1.38 -13.32
CA GLY A 129 -6.33 -0.62 -13.06
C GLY A 129 -5.08 -1.50 -13.17
N VAL A 130 -5.10 -2.67 -12.53
CA VAL A 130 -4.00 -3.66 -12.63
C VAL A 130 -3.85 -4.20 -14.06
N THR A 131 -4.95 -4.35 -14.79
CA THR A 131 -4.93 -4.68 -16.22
C THR A 131 -4.19 -3.60 -17.02
N CYS A 132 -4.51 -2.33 -16.81
CA CYS A 132 -3.82 -1.21 -17.47
C CYS A 132 -2.32 -1.22 -17.19
N LEU A 133 -1.94 -1.50 -15.94
CA LEU A 133 -0.54 -1.59 -15.56
C LEU A 133 0.19 -2.75 -16.24
N TYR A 134 -0.46 -3.91 -16.41
CA TYR A 134 0.08 -5.00 -17.22
C TYR A 134 0.29 -4.55 -18.68
N LEU A 135 -0.66 -3.81 -19.27
CA LEU A 135 -0.52 -3.32 -20.64
C LEU A 135 0.68 -2.39 -20.78
N LEU A 136 0.86 -1.47 -19.82
CA LEU A 136 1.95 -0.49 -19.81
C LEU A 136 3.34 -1.11 -19.60
N THR A 137 3.44 -2.20 -18.84
CA THR A 137 4.73 -2.76 -18.41
C THR A 137 5.08 -4.07 -19.12
N GLY A 138 4.09 -4.80 -19.62
CA GLY A 138 4.22 -6.19 -20.06
C GLY A 138 4.46 -7.19 -18.94
N LYS A 139 4.50 -6.75 -17.67
CA LYS A 139 4.86 -7.57 -16.52
C LYS A 139 3.64 -8.07 -15.77
N SER A 140 3.69 -9.33 -15.33
CA SER A 140 2.65 -9.85 -14.43
C SER A 140 2.63 -9.06 -13.11
N PRO A 141 1.47 -8.84 -12.47
CA PRO A 141 1.42 -8.17 -11.16
C PRO A 141 2.31 -8.84 -10.09
N LYS A 142 2.57 -10.14 -10.22
CA LYS A 142 3.48 -10.89 -9.33
C LYS A 142 4.96 -10.53 -9.50
N GLU A 143 5.33 -9.98 -10.65
CA GLU A 143 6.69 -9.51 -10.96
C GLU A 143 6.90 -8.06 -10.53
N LEU A 144 5.82 -7.38 -10.14
CA LEU A 144 5.86 -6.04 -9.59
C LEU A 144 6.03 -6.13 -8.08
N ASN A 145 6.73 -5.15 -7.53
CA ASN A 145 6.87 -5.03 -6.09
C ASN A 145 5.54 -4.57 -5.50
N TYR A 146 5.26 -5.04 -4.29
CA TYR A 146 4.14 -4.54 -3.50
C TYR A 146 4.71 -3.75 -2.33
N ASN A 147 4.08 -2.62 -2.08
CA ASN A 147 4.35 -1.83 -0.90
C ASN A 147 3.99 -2.65 0.33
N SER A 148 5.00 -3.09 1.08
CA SER A 148 4.79 -3.94 2.26
C SER A 148 3.93 -3.28 3.35
N SER A 149 3.72 -1.95 3.26
CA SER A 149 3.04 -1.14 4.25
C SER A 149 1.61 -0.74 3.87
N THR A 150 1.30 -0.63 2.57
CA THR A 150 -0.05 -0.30 2.07
C THR A 150 -0.71 -1.48 1.36
N GLY A 151 0.07 -2.49 0.95
CA GLY A 151 -0.37 -3.57 0.07
C GLY A 151 -0.58 -3.14 -1.37
N GLU A 152 -0.31 -1.87 -1.70
CA GLU A 152 -0.45 -1.33 -3.05
C GLU A 152 0.70 -1.81 -3.94
N LEU A 153 0.49 -1.76 -5.25
CA LEU A 153 1.53 -2.06 -6.22
C LEU A 153 2.53 -0.89 -6.27
N ASP A 154 3.82 -1.16 -6.09
CA ASP A 154 4.90 -0.20 -6.32
C ASP A 154 5.28 -0.26 -7.81
N TRP A 155 4.52 0.44 -8.64
CA TRP A 155 4.56 0.26 -10.09
C TRP A 155 5.25 1.40 -10.84
N GLN A 156 5.41 2.56 -10.20
CA GLN A 156 6.00 3.77 -10.77
C GLN A 156 7.48 3.61 -11.12
N GLU A 157 8.16 2.62 -10.54
CA GLU A 157 9.55 2.28 -10.92
C GLU A 157 9.64 1.55 -12.28
N PHE A 158 8.53 0.98 -12.75
CA PHE A 158 8.50 0.12 -13.94
C PHE A 158 7.90 0.80 -15.18
N VAL A 159 7.17 1.90 -15.01
CA VAL A 159 6.57 2.65 -16.12
C VAL A 159 6.57 4.14 -15.81
N TYR A 160 6.90 4.94 -16.82
CA TYR A 160 6.68 6.38 -16.81
C TYR A 160 5.38 6.72 -17.54
N VAL A 161 4.45 7.38 -16.83
CA VAL A 161 3.23 7.95 -17.39
C VAL A 161 3.08 9.41 -16.93
N SER A 162 2.22 10.18 -17.58
CA SER A 162 1.94 11.55 -17.18
C SER A 162 1.47 11.62 -15.70
N PRO A 163 1.85 12.66 -14.94
CA PRO A 163 1.49 12.78 -13.53
C PRO A 163 0.00 12.64 -13.26
N ASP A 164 -0.83 13.26 -14.12
CA ASP A 164 -2.28 13.23 -13.95
C ASP A 164 -2.85 11.83 -14.24
N PHE A 165 -2.32 11.12 -15.24
CA PHE A 165 -2.73 9.74 -15.50
C PHE A 165 -2.21 8.78 -14.41
N SER A 166 -1.06 9.07 -13.83
CA SER A 166 -0.53 8.34 -12.68
C SER A 166 -1.46 8.45 -11.47
N GLU A 167 -2.07 9.61 -11.23
CA GLU A 167 -3.04 9.81 -10.15
C GLU A 167 -4.30 8.97 -10.39
N ILE A 168 -4.82 8.96 -11.63
CA ILE A 168 -5.98 8.14 -12.00
C ILE A 168 -5.68 6.65 -11.77
N LEU A 169 -4.57 6.13 -12.31
CA LEU A 169 -4.19 4.73 -12.14
C LEU A 169 -3.97 4.36 -10.67
N GLY A 170 -3.29 5.23 -9.91
CA GLY A 170 -3.08 5.04 -8.47
C GLY A 170 -4.41 4.93 -7.73
N ARG A 171 -5.36 5.81 -8.04
CA ARG A 171 -6.69 5.81 -7.42
C ARG A 171 -7.55 4.61 -7.86
N MET A 172 -7.47 4.15 -9.10
CA MET A 172 -8.12 2.92 -9.54
C MET A 172 -7.63 1.70 -8.75
N MET A 173 -6.31 1.64 -8.46
CA MET A 173 -5.65 0.53 -7.77
C MET A 173 -5.51 0.73 -6.26
N ALA A 174 -6.18 1.72 -5.67
CA ALA A 174 -6.10 1.95 -4.22
C ALA A 174 -6.62 0.72 -3.45
N ILE A 175 -5.86 0.22 -2.48
CA ILE A 175 -6.31 -0.93 -1.66
C ILE A 175 -7.47 -0.53 -0.76
N SER A 176 -7.43 0.70 -0.23
CA SER A 176 -8.53 1.30 0.52
C SER A 176 -9.70 1.60 -0.40
N ILE A 177 -10.86 0.99 -0.09
CA ILE A 177 -12.12 1.21 -0.82
C ILE A 177 -12.54 2.68 -0.79
N ARG A 178 -12.17 3.43 0.27
CA ARG A 178 -12.54 4.85 0.41
C ARG A 178 -11.81 5.75 -0.57
N ASP A 179 -10.57 5.38 -0.88
CA ASP A 179 -9.71 6.17 -1.77
C ASP A 179 -9.94 5.74 -3.22
N ARG A 180 -10.37 4.50 -3.44
CA ARG A 180 -10.71 3.97 -4.76
C ARG A 180 -11.93 4.65 -5.37
N TYR A 181 -11.91 4.78 -6.70
CA TYR A 181 -13.11 5.14 -7.45
C TYR A 181 -14.25 4.14 -7.20
N SER A 182 -15.45 4.68 -7.01
CA SER A 182 -16.62 3.88 -6.63
C SER A 182 -17.29 3.20 -7.83
N CYS A 183 -17.19 3.82 -9.02
CA CYS A 183 -17.76 3.33 -10.27
C CYS A 183 -16.94 3.77 -11.50
N GLY A 184 -17.26 3.19 -12.67
CA GLY A 184 -16.56 3.49 -13.91
C GLY A 184 -16.76 4.92 -14.41
N GLU A 185 -17.92 5.53 -14.16
CA GLU A 185 -18.23 6.90 -14.56
C GLU A 185 -17.32 7.95 -13.90
N GLU A 186 -16.87 7.71 -12.66
CA GLU A 186 -15.90 8.59 -12.00
C GLU A 186 -14.53 8.55 -12.70
N VAL A 187 -14.11 7.36 -13.13
CA VAL A 187 -12.86 7.16 -13.88
C VAL A 187 -12.96 7.83 -15.25
N GLU A 188 -14.07 7.65 -15.98
CA GLU A 188 -14.30 8.32 -17.27
C GLU A 188 -14.26 9.84 -17.13
N SER A 189 -14.86 10.37 -16.07
CA SER A 189 -14.89 11.82 -15.81
C SER A 189 -13.48 12.35 -15.55
N ALA A 190 -12.66 11.60 -14.80
CA ALA A 190 -11.26 11.94 -14.58
C ALA A 190 -10.45 11.90 -15.90
N LEU A 191 -10.67 10.91 -16.75
CA LEU A 191 -10.00 10.81 -18.06
C LEU A 191 -10.37 11.96 -19.00
N LYS A 192 -11.66 12.34 -19.06
CA LYS A 192 -12.14 13.47 -19.86
C LYS A 192 -11.53 14.80 -19.41
N ALA A 193 -11.34 14.98 -18.10
CA ALA A 193 -10.70 16.17 -17.55
C ALA A 193 -9.24 16.33 -18.02
N LEU A 194 -8.52 15.23 -18.28
CA LEU A 194 -7.16 15.28 -18.83
C LEU A 194 -7.12 15.90 -20.23
N GLY A 195 -8.07 15.54 -21.10
CA GLY A 195 -8.14 16.03 -22.47
C GLY A 195 -8.58 17.49 -22.59
N ALA A 196 -9.35 17.98 -21.61
CA ALA A 196 -9.84 19.37 -21.60
C ALA A 196 -8.74 20.39 -21.22
N GLN A 197 -7.76 20.00 -20.39
CA GLN A 197 -6.65 20.89 -20.00
C GLN A 197 -5.60 21.07 -21.10
N SER A 198 -5.60 20.21 -22.12
CA SER A 198 -4.67 20.28 -23.26
C SER A 198 -5.03 21.36 -24.29
N HIS A 199 -6.21 21.97 -24.19
CA HIS A 199 -6.70 22.98 -25.13
C HIS A 199 -7.11 24.28 -24.40
N SER A 200 -6.12 25.12 -24.10
CA SER A 200 -6.34 26.56 -23.93
C SER A 200 -5.61 27.30 -25.06
N PRO A 201 -6.30 28.06 -25.93
CA PRO A 201 -5.64 28.89 -26.94
C PRO A 201 -4.95 30.07 -26.25
N GLY A 202 -3.64 30.20 -26.48
CA GLY A 202 -2.85 31.33 -26.01
C GLY A 202 -3.37 32.66 -26.56
N LEU A 203 -3.60 33.62 -25.68
CA LEU A 203 -3.79 35.02 -26.05
C LEU A 203 -2.41 35.68 -26.17
N MET A 204 -1.90 35.75 -27.41
CA MET A 204 -0.94 36.77 -27.82
C MET A 204 -1.73 38.02 -28.28
N GLY A 205 -1.25 39.20 -27.90
CA GLY A 205 -1.72 40.49 -28.40
C GLY A 205 -0.69 41.59 -28.07
N ASP A 206 0.00 42.04 -29.11
CA ASP A 206 1.11 43.00 -29.19
C ASP A 206 0.90 44.38 -28.55
N SER A 207 1.99 44.99 -28.03
CA SER A 207 2.65 46.15 -28.69
C SER A 207 3.71 46.88 -27.83
N LEU A 208 4.96 46.79 -28.31
CA LEU A 208 5.91 47.86 -28.70
C LEU A 208 6.48 48.94 -27.73
N LEU A 209 7.76 49.25 -28.04
CA LEU A 209 8.69 50.31 -27.57
C LEU A 209 9.52 49.94 -26.31
N GLY A 210 10.85 49.99 -26.23
CA GLY A 210 11.93 50.49 -27.09
C GLY A 210 13.10 50.91 -26.17
N GLY A 211 14.35 50.55 -26.51
CA GLY A 211 15.57 51.29 -26.12
C GLY A 211 16.26 51.05 -24.76
N ALA A 212 17.35 50.27 -24.80
CA ALA A 212 18.72 50.62 -24.38
C ALA A 212 19.09 51.08 -22.93
N ILE A 213 19.99 50.26 -22.32
CA ILE A 213 21.27 50.60 -21.65
C ILE A 213 21.30 50.96 -20.13
N THR A 214 22.28 50.32 -19.45
CA THR A 214 23.00 50.62 -18.18
C THR A 214 22.41 50.27 -16.79
N ALA A 215 23.16 49.42 -16.07
CA ALA A 215 23.32 49.41 -14.61
C ALA A 215 24.43 50.45 -14.22
N PRO A 216 24.66 50.87 -12.94
CA PRO A 216 24.34 50.18 -11.67
C PRO A 216 23.93 51.06 -10.45
N ARG A 217 23.36 50.44 -9.40
CA ARG A 217 23.69 50.57 -7.94
C ARG A 217 22.49 50.32 -7.01
N GLN A 218 22.83 49.74 -5.86
CA GLN A 218 21.98 49.41 -4.72
C GLN A 218 21.39 50.64 -4.01
N SER A 219 20.12 50.55 -3.62
CA SER A 219 19.66 50.69 -2.22
C SER A 219 18.17 50.39 -2.10
N GLN A 220 17.79 49.98 -0.88
CA GLN A 220 16.50 49.48 -0.44
C GLN A 220 15.37 50.51 -0.54
N ILE A 221 14.13 50.06 -0.78
CA ILE A 221 12.96 50.23 0.11
C ILE A 221 11.82 49.33 -0.39
N ASP A 222 11.49 48.38 0.49
CA ASP A 222 10.21 47.77 0.85
C ASP A 222 8.98 47.68 -0.11
N ARG A 223 8.43 46.45 -0.03
CA ARG A 223 7.01 46.05 -0.01
C ARG A 223 6.23 46.01 -1.33
N GLN A 224 5.50 44.88 -1.44
CA GLN A 224 4.43 44.52 -2.39
C GLN A 224 4.87 43.96 -3.75
N ASN A 225 5.13 42.65 -3.80
CA ASN A 225 4.39 41.69 -4.66
C ASN A 225 5.04 40.30 -4.61
N SER A 226 4.49 39.41 -3.77
CA SER A 226 4.79 37.96 -3.78
C SER A 226 3.47 37.20 -3.85
N ALA A 227 2.75 37.39 -4.95
CA ALA A 227 1.58 36.60 -5.31
C ALA A 227 1.66 36.33 -6.82
N ASN A 228 2.50 35.36 -7.21
CA ASN A 228 2.39 34.50 -8.41
C ASN A 228 3.73 33.80 -8.72
N ALA A 229 4.22 32.98 -7.80
CA ALA A 229 5.32 32.05 -8.08
C ALA A 229 4.88 30.63 -7.70
N SER A 230 4.96 29.71 -8.68
CA SER A 230 4.57 28.31 -8.56
C SER A 230 5.40 27.56 -7.50
N PRO A 231 4.85 26.49 -6.88
CA PRO A 231 5.51 25.76 -5.80
C PRO A 231 6.94 25.30 -6.13
N SER A 232 7.17 24.91 -7.38
CA SER A 232 8.46 24.43 -7.89
C SER A 232 9.55 25.53 -7.89
N ALA A 233 9.17 26.78 -8.16
CA ALA A 233 10.10 27.92 -8.15
C ALA A 233 10.61 28.23 -6.74
N ARG A 234 9.77 28.01 -5.72
CA ARG A 234 10.13 28.22 -4.29
C ARG A 234 11.09 27.15 -3.79
N LEU A 235 10.96 25.92 -4.28
CA LEU A 235 11.85 24.80 -3.95
C LEU A 235 13.23 24.98 -4.58
N ALA A 236 13.29 25.41 -5.84
CA ALA A 236 14.55 25.68 -6.54
C ALA A 236 15.37 26.83 -5.90
N ALA A 237 14.69 27.86 -5.39
CA ALA A 237 15.35 28.95 -4.65
C ALA A 237 15.95 28.47 -3.32
N ARG A 238 15.27 27.55 -2.61
CA ARG A 238 15.78 26.97 -1.35
C ARG A 238 16.98 26.06 -1.56
N ILE A 239 17.00 25.27 -2.64
CA ILE A 239 18.12 24.37 -2.96
C ILE A 239 19.38 25.18 -3.30
N ARG A 240 19.25 26.26 -4.08
CA ARG A 240 20.38 27.15 -4.41
C ARG A 240 20.95 27.86 -3.19
N ALA A 241 20.10 28.30 -2.27
CA ALA A 241 20.54 28.93 -1.02
C ALA A 241 21.26 27.94 -0.06
N GLN A 242 20.96 26.64 -0.16
CA GLN A 242 21.58 25.61 0.65
C GLN A 242 22.94 25.15 0.11
N GLN A 243 23.10 25.10 -1.21
CA GLN A 243 24.39 24.77 -1.85
C GLN A 243 25.45 25.87 -1.64
N GLN A 244 25.05 27.14 -1.62
CA GLN A 244 25.98 28.25 -1.33
C GLN A 244 26.51 28.26 0.12
N ARG A 245 25.81 27.59 1.05
CA ARG A 245 26.26 27.47 2.46
C ARG A 245 27.24 26.33 2.69
N LEU A 246 27.32 25.35 1.78
CA LEU A 246 28.20 24.19 1.93
C LEU A 246 29.62 24.43 1.41
N ASN A 247 29.82 25.33 0.44
CA ASN A 247 31.16 25.64 -0.09
C ASN A 247 32.01 26.56 0.80
N ASN A 248 31.43 27.21 1.82
CA ASN A 248 32.17 28.13 2.71
C ASN A 248 32.76 27.46 3.96
N ASN A 249 32.56 26.16 4.19
CA ASN A 249 32.94 25.49 5.44
C ASN A 249 34.11 24.48 5.32
N GLU A 250 34.78 24.36 4.17
CA GLU A 250 35.95 23.47 3.98
C GLU A 250 37.31 24.22 3.97
N MET A 251 37.55 25.05 4.98
CA MET A 251 38.91 25.42 5.38
C MET A 251 38.99 25.51 6.90
N GLY A 252 39.50 24.46 7.56
CA GLY A 252 39.70 24.50 9.00
C GLY A 252 40.07 23.18 9.66
N MET A 253 41.38 22.94 9.73
CA MET A 253 42.09 22.25 10.82
C MET A 253 42.28 20.73 10.79
N ALA A 254 43.47 20.37 11.29
CA ALA A 254 44.28 19.19 11.07
C ALA A 254 44.67 18.50 12.39
N LYS A 255 45.12 17.23 12.28
CA LYS A 255 45.98 16.43 13.19
C LYS A 255 45.36 16.13 14.59
N VAL A 256 45.46 14.95 15.22
CA VAL A 256 46.60 14.04 15.51
C VAL A 256 46.10 12.62 15.89
N GLN A 257 46.65 11.58 15.26
CA GLN A 257 47.28 10.33 15.80
C GLN A 257 46.88 9.80 17.21
N THR A 258 46.55 8.51 17.46
CA THR A 258 47.40 7.29 17.44
C THR A 258 46.58 6.06 17.93
N GLY A 259 46.98 4.82 17.58
CA GLY A 259 46.61 3.60 18.33
C GLY A 259 46.25 2.37 17.47
N LEU A 260 47.24 1.53 17.16
CA LEU A 260 47.16 0.29 16.38
C LEU A 260 46.57 -0.89 17.18
N SER A 261 45.83 -1.79 16.53
CA SER A 261 46.12 -3.24 16.57
C SER A 261 45.39 -3.99 15.43
N MET A 262 46.07 -5.02 14.93
CA MET A 262 45.82 -5.74 13.67
C MET A 262 45.31 -7.16 13.95
N GLY A 263 44.35 -7.64 13.17
CA GLY A 263 43.91 -9.03 13.16
C GLY A 263 43.00 -9.31 11.96
N ARG A 264 43.55 -9.93 10.90
CA ARG A 264 42.88 -10.30 9.64
C ARG A 264 42.14 -11.64 9.76
N SER A 265 40.96 -11.77 9.14
CA SER A 265 40.56 -12.95 8.33
C SER A 265 39.20 -12.76 7.61
N GLY A 266 39.18 -12.93 6.28
CA GLY A 266 38.09 -13.49 5.46
C GLY A 266 36.91 -12.59 5.02
N PRO A 267 36.56 -12.51 3.71
CA PRO A 267 35.50 -11.64 3.23
C PRO A 267 34.12 -12.31 3.34
N GLN A 268 33.24 -11.76 4.16
CA GLN A 268 31.80 -11.99 4.04
C GLN A 268 31.15 -10.72 3.49
N THR A 269 30.38 -10.91 2.43
CA THR A 269 29.59 -9.92 1.72
C THR A 269 28.78 -9.03 2.66
N GLU A 270 29.25 -7.80 2.86
CA GLU A 270 28.57 -6.76 3.64
C GLU A 270 27.29 -6.33 2.93
N PHE A 271 26.15 -6.71 3.50
CA PHE A 271 24.94 -5.90 3.42
C PHE A 271 25.29 -4.50 3.92
N LYS A 272 25.09 -3.48 3.07
CA LYS A 272 25.23 -2.07 3.45
C LYS A 272 24.36 -1.77 4.67
N ARG A 273 24.99 -1.71 5.86
CA ARG A 273 24.38 -1.20 7.08
C ARG A 273 24.06 0.28 6.86
N THR A 274 22.78 0.59 6.77
CA THR A 274 22.30 1.97 6.85
C THR A 274 22.79 2.60 8.15
N ALA A 275 23.30 3.84 8.05
CA ALA A 275 23.79 4.62 9.17
C ALA A 275 22.84 4.57 10.38
N SER A 276 23.41 4.33 11.56
CA SER A 276 22.69 4.25 12.85
C SER A 276 21.79 5.47 13.05
N LYS A 277 20.47 5.29 12.91
CA LYS A 277 19.49 6.31 13.31
C LYS A 277 19.64 6.53 14.83
N ARG A 278 20.05 7.73 15.23
CA ARG A 278 20.30 8.10 16.64
C ARG A 278 19.13 7.72 17.54
N ALA A 279 19.43 7.21 18.74
CA ALA A 279 18.42 6.91 19.76
C ALA A 279 17.64 8.18 20.15
N LEU A 280 16.34 8.05 20.40
CA LEU A 280 15.49 9.14 20.87
C LEU A 280 14.95 8.82 22.25
N ASN A 281 15.05 9.79 23.16
CA ASN A 281 14.32 9.73 24.44
C ASN A 281 12.87 10.22 24.27
N THR A 282 12.05 10.09 25.32
CA THR A 282 10.62 10.45 25.31
C THR A 282 10.38 11.89 24.83
N ASP A 283 11.11 12.87 25.37
CA ASP A 283 10.88 14.29 25.02
C ASP A 283 11.25 14.59 23.57
N GLN A 284 12.35 13.99 23.09
CA GLN A 284 12.76 14.11 21.70
C GLN A 284 11.75 13.43 20.78
N PHE A 285 11.26 12.25 21.13
CA PHE A 285 10.21 11.55 20.40
C PHE A 285 8.96 12.42 20.28
N ILE A 286 8.44 12.95 21.40
CA ILE A 286 7.24 13.79 21.41
C ILE A 286 7.44 15.05 20.55
N LYS A 287 8.60 15.70 20.64
CA LYS A 287 8.92 16.89 19.84
C LYS A 287 8.96 16.59 18.34
N VAL A 288 9.50 15.44 17.95
CA VAL A 288 9.60 15.04 16.54
C VAL A 288 8.24 14.60 16.01
N TYR A 289 7.49 13.82 16.80
CA TYR A 289 6.10 13.45 16.51
C TYR A 289 5.18 14.67 16.36
N GLY A 290 5.32 15.67 17.24
CA GLY A 290 4.56 16.91 17.19
C GLY A 290 4.83 17.78 15.95
N ARG A 291 5.97 17.58 15.27
CA ARG A 291 6.28 18.24 13.99
C ARG A 291 5.72 17.51 12.77
N GLY A 292 5.00 16.41 12.98
CA GLY A 292 4.42 15.62 11.89
C GLY A 292 5.25 14.40 11.48
N GLU A 293 6.41 14.13 12.09
CA GLU A 293 7.14 12.89 11.83
C GLU A 293 6.26 11.70 12.28
N ARG A 294 6.11 10.72 11.38
CA ARG A 294 5.42 9.46 11.66
C ARG A 294 6.32 8.24 11.46
N ASP A 295 7.49 8.39 10.86
CA ASP A 295 8.43 7.29 10.64
C ASP A 295 9.55 7.22 11.67
N PHE A 296 9.45 6.23 12.55
CA PHE A 296 10.44 5.87 13.55
C PHE A 296 11.00 4.46 13.31
N SER A 297 10.90 3.95 12.08
CA SER A 297 11.40 2.63 11.71
C SER A 297 12.89 2.46 12.01
N GLY A 298 13.25 1.29 12.54
CA GLY A 298 14.63 0.92 12.88
C GLY A 298 15.28 1.77 13.99
N ARG A 299 14.56 2.71 14.62
CA ARG A 299 15.13 3.60 15.64
C ARG A 299 15.27 2.91 16.99
N ASP A 300 16.24 3.37 17.76
CA ASP A 300 16.35 3.00 19.17
C ASP A 300 15.48 3.89 20.05
N LEU A 301 14.43 3.31 20.61
CA LEU A 301 13.34 3.93 21.35
C LEU A 301 13.05 3.17 22.66
N ARG A 302 14.09 2.57 23.25
CA ARG A 302 13.95 1.80 24.49
C ARG A 302 13.50 2.69 25.63
N ASN A 303 12.64 2.14 26.48
CA ASN A 303 12.13 2.80 27.70
C ASN A 303 11.31 4.09 27.46
N LEU A 304 10.70 4.29 26.29
CA LEU A 304 9.79 5.41 26.06
C LEU A 304 8.66 5.43 27.10
N GLN A 305 8.33 6.61 27.63
CA GLN A 305 7.25 6.78 28.61
C GLN A 305 6.11 7.59 27.99
N LEU A 306 5.12 6.90 27.44
CA LEU A 306 4.01 7.48 26.69
C LEU A 306 2.64 7.00 27.20
N PRO A 307 2.36 7.07 28.52
CA PRO A 307 1.06 6.68 29.06
C PRO A 307 -0.04 7.61 28.51
N LYS A 308 -1.19 7.03 28.12
CA LYS A 308 -2.35 7.73 27.58
C LYS A 308 -2.08 8.53 26.30
N PHE A 309 -0.92 8.36 25.68
CA PHE A 309 -0.52 9.12 24.51
C PHE A 309 -1.28 8.65 23.27
N GLN A 310 -1.51 9.55 22.33
CA GLN A 310 -2.22 9.26 21.08
C GLN A 310 -1.22 9.16 19.92
N LEU A 311 -1.03 7.93 19.45
CA LEU A 311 -0.22 7.54 18.31
C LEU A 311 -1.16 7.02 17.23
N LYS A 312 -1.31 7.79 16.15
CA LYS A 312 -2.10 7.38 14.99
C LYS A 312 -1.19 7.19 13.79
N GLU A 313 -1.31 6.06 13.10
CA GLU A 313 -0.60 5.78 11.85
C GLU A 313 0.94 5.94 11.97
N VAL A 314 1.49 5.60 13.14
CA VAL A 314 2.94 5.72 13.41
C VAL A 314 3.66 4.46 12.96
N ASN A 315 4.78 4.64 12.26
CA ASN A 315 5.66 3.56 11.85
C ASN A 315 6.79 3.33 12.86
N PHE A 316 6.73 2.22 13.57
CA PHE A 316 7.77 1.68 14.46
C PHE A 316 8.35 0.35 13.95
N GLN A 317 8.23 0.06 12.64
CA GLN A 317 8.73 -1.18 12.08
C GLN A 317 10.23 -1.34 12.35
N GLU A 318 10.66 -2.51 12.82
CA GLU A 318 12.05 -2.80 13.22
C GLU A 318 12.61 -1.90 14.34
N ALA A 319 11.78 -1.08 15.00
CA ALA A 319 12.23 -0.22 16.09
C ALA A 319 12.51 -1.03 17.37
N LYS A 320 13.42 -0.51 18.20
CA LYS A 320 13.73 -1.07 19.52
C LYS A 320 12.90 -0.35 20.58
N LEU A 321 11.85 -0.99 21.08
CA LEU A 321 10.86 -0.45 22.00
C LEU A 321 10.79 -1.23 23.33
N GLN A 322 11.86 -1.93 23.68
CA GLN A 322 11.92 -2.75 24.89
C GLN A 322 11.63 -1.88 26.13
N LYS A 323 10.81 -2.43 27.04
CA LYS A 323 10.42 -1.80 28.30
C LYS A 323 9.73 -0.43 28.17
N SER A 324 9.24 -0.08 26.98
CA SER A 324 8.48 1.15 26.76
C SER A 324 7.08 1.03 27.36
N ASN A 325 6.53 2.16 27.80
CA ASN A 325 5.23 2.27 28.46
C ASN A 325 4.22 3.02 27.59
N PHE A 326 3.21 2.31 27.12
CA PHE A 326 2.11 2.78 26.29
C PHE A 326 0.75 2.55 26.96
N GLN A 327 0.72 2.38 28.29
CA GLN A 327 -0.51 2.08 29.03
C GLN A 327 -1.61 3.09 28.71
N GLN A 328 -2.84 2.61 28.50
CA GLN A 328 -4.02 3.44 28.17
C GLN A 328 -3.85 4.33 26.93
N GLY A 329 -2.80 4.14 26.13
CA GLY A 329 -2.56 4.90 24.91
C GLY A 329 -3.54 4.51 23.81
N GLN A 330 -3.67 5.38 22.81
CA GLN A 330 -4.35 5.07 21.56
C GLN A 330 -3.28 4.83 20.50
N LEU A 331 -3.16 3.61 20.02
CA LEU A 331 -2.18 3.14 19.05
C LEU A 331 -2.92 2.52 17.86
N ILE A 332 -3.78 3.32 17.23
CA ILE A 332 -4.63 2.88 16.11
C ILE A 332 -3.80 2.92 14.82
N ASP A 333 -3.88 1.84 14.03
CA ASP A 333 -3.16 1.68 12.76
C ASP A 333 -1.62 1.84 12.89
N VAL A 334 -1.07 1.54 14.07
CA VAL A 334 0.38 1.63 14.32
C VAL A 334 1.09 0.42 13.71
N LYS A 335 2.21 0.67 13.03
CA LYS A 335 3.06 -0.36 12.42
C LYS A 335 4.19 -0.74 13.37
N LEU A 336 4.12 -1.92 13.97
CA LEU A 336 5.08 -2.49 14.93
C LEU A 336 5.75 -3.76 14.39
N GLY A 337 5.63 -4.04 13.09
CA GLY A 337 6.19 -5.25 12.48
C GLY A 337 7.69 -5.38 12.73
N ARG A 338 8.16 -6.60 13.05
CA ARG A 338 9.57 -6.89 13.37
C ARG A 338 10.20 -6.03 14.48
N SER A 339 9.40 -5.28 15.25
CA SER A 339 9.91 -4.44 16.33
C SER A 339 10.24 -5.27 17.56
N SER A 340 11.14 -4.76 18.40
CA SER A 340 11.46 -5.38 19.69
C SER A 340 10.65 -4.75 20.81
N LEU A 341 9.64 -5.45 21.32
CA LEU A 341 8.69 -4.99 22.35
C LEU A 341 8.85 -5.73 23.68
N ASN A 342 9.98 -6.39 23.90
CA ASN A 342 10.21 -7.21 25.09
C ASN A 342 10.00 -6.42 26.38
N GLY A 343 9.09 -6.92 27.22
CA GLY A 343 8.69 -6.28 28.47
C GLY A 343 8.00 -4.92 28.33
N ALA A 344 7.50 -4.55 27.14
CA ALA A 344 6.73 -3.32 26.96
C ALA A 344 5.36 -3.41 27.66
N CYS A 345 4.82 -2.26 28.09
CA CYS A 345 3.55 -2.16 28.80
C CYS A 345 2.48 -1.52 27.91
N PHE A 346 1.43 -2.28 27.61
CA PHE A 346 0.27 -1.90 26.80
C PHE A 346 -1.04 -2.06 27.59
N VAL A 347 -0.99 -2.03 28.92
CA VAL A 347 -2.16 -2.23 29.77
C VAL A 347 -3.28 -1.26 29.37
N LYS A 348 -4.45 -1.81 29.00
CA LYS A 348 -5.62 -1.05 28.52
C LYS A 348 -5.36 -0.13 27.32
N ALA A 349 -4.30 -0.38 26.55
CA ALA A 349 -4.04 0.36 25.31
C ALA A 349 -5.04 -0.03 24.22
N LYS A 350 -5.41 0.92 23.36
CA LYS A 350 -6.21 0.65 22.16
C LYS A 350 -5.28 0.44 20.98
N MET A 351 -5.15 -0.80 20.54
CA MET A 351 -4.27 -1.26 19.46
C MET A 351 -5.08 -1.91 18.33
N ILE A 352 -6.27 -1.35 18.06
CA ILE A 352 -7.18 -1.82 17.01
C ILE A 352 -6.45 -1.72 15.67
N ASN A 353 -6.48 -2.80 14.88
CA ASN A 353 -5.84 -2.88 13.57
C ASN A 353 -4.30 -2.63 13.60
N ALA A 354 -3.65 -2.84 14.74
CA ALA A 354 -2.20 -2.69 14.85
C ALA A 354 -1.45 -3.79 14.08
N TYR A 355 -0.38 -3.42 13.37
CA TYR A 355 0.44 -4.38 12.62
C TYR A 355 1.61 -4.86 13.48
N LEU A 356 1.52 -6.07 14.02
CA LEU A 356 2.50 -6.66 14.95
C LEU A 356 3.20 -7.90 14.34
N SER A 357 3.14 -8.08 13.03
CA SER A 357 3.68 -9.29 12.39
C SER A 357 5.19 -9.38 12.60
N TYR A 358 5.66 -10.56 13.02
CA TYR A 358 7.06 -10.81 13.42
C TYR A 358 7.58 -9.93 14.58
N ALA A 359 6.71 -9.22 15.32
CA ALA A 359 7.14 -8.43 16.47
C ALA A 359 7.53 -9.34 17.64
N ASP A 360 8.52 -8.91 18.41
CA ASP A 360 8.96 -9.61 19.61
C ASP A 360 8.25 -9.05 20.83
N LEU A 361 7.18 -9.70 21.28
CA LEU A 361 6.34 -9.30 22.42
C LEU A 361 6.67 -10.11 23.69
N GLU A 362 7.86 -10.71 23.76
CA GLU A 362 8.22 -11.59 24.88
C GLU A 362 8.08 -10.84 26.23
N GLY A 363 7.28 -11.42 27.12
CA GLY A 363 7.00 -10.85 28.45
C GLY A 363 6.28 -9.49 28.45
N ALA A 364 5.73 -9.03 27.32
CA ALA A 364 4.97 -7.78 27.26
C ALA A 364 3.67 -7.85 28.08
N ASP A 365 3.25 -6.74 28.69
CA ASP A 365 2.02 -6.65 29.47
C ASP A 365 0.89 -6.01 28.66
N LEU A 366 -0.04 -6.83 28.17
CA LEU A 366 -1.16 -6.44 27.32
C LEU A 366 -2.51 -6.60 28.05
N ARG A 367 -2.51 -6.58 29.39
CA ARG A 367 -3.75 -6.77 30.17
C ARG A 367 -4.82 -5.75 29.80
N GLY A 368 -5.99 -6.23 29.42
CA GLY A 368 -7.11 -5.37 29.03
C GLY A 368 -6.89 -4.55 27.76
N ALA A 369 -5.82 -4.82 26.99
CA ALA A 369 -5.58 -4.14 25.72
C ALA A 369 -6.66 -4.53 24.69
N ASP A 370 -7.01 -3.59 23.82
CA ASP A 370 -7.87 -3.86 22.67
C ASP A 370 -7.01 -4.11 21.44
N LEU A 371 -6.86 -5.38 21.06
CA LEU A 371 -6.11 -5.86 19.90
C LEU A 371 -7.08 -6.36 18.81
N SER A 372 -8.33 -5.88 18.80
CA SER A 372 -9.28 -6.28 17.77
C SER A 372 -8.73 -5.98 16.37
N PHE A 373 -8.82 -6.98 15.49
CA PHE A 373 -8.28 -6.95 14.12
C PHE A 373 -6.77 -6.73 14.01
N ALA A 374 -5.99 -6.90 15.10
CA ALA A 374 -4.54 -6.75 15.05
C ALA A 374 -3.86 -7.89 14.28
N HIS A 375 -2.79 -7.57 13.54
CA HIS A 375 -2.04 -8.53 12.73
C HIS A 375 -0.83 -9.10 13.49
N LEU A 376 -1.01 -10.23 14.18
CA LEU A 376 -0.01 -10.87 15.03
C LEU A 376 0.71 -12.06 14.38
N ASN A 377 0.64 -12.22 13.05
CA ASN A 377 1.26 -13.35 12.35
C ASN A 377 2.76 -13.45 12.67
N ASN A 378 3.20 -14.62 13.13
CA ASN A 378 4.59 -14.88 13.51
C ASN A 378 5.17 -13.98 14.61
N ALA A 379 4.34 -13.24 15.35
CA ALA A 379 4.77 -12.50 16.54
C ALA A 379 5.18 -13.46 17.67
N ASN A 380 6.26 -13.14 18.38
CA ASN A 380 6.67 -13.90 19.57
C ASN A 380 5.86 -13.44 20.78
N LEU A 381 4.90 -14.27 21.21
CA LEU A 381 4.03 -13.99 22.37
C LEU A 381 4.47 -14.72 23.64
N ARG A 382 5.69 -15.29 23.68
CA ARG A 382 6.18 -16.07 24.83
C ARG A 382 6.12 -15.25 26.12
N GLY A 383 5.37 -15.75 27.11
CA GLY A 383 5.20 -15.08 28.40
C GLY A 383 4.43 -13.75 28.37
N ALA A 384 3.92 -13.31 27.21
CA ALA A 384 3.13 -12.10 27.10
C ALA A 384 1.82 -12.24 27.90
N ASN A 385 1.39 -11.17 28.57
CA ASN A 385 0.20 -11.18 29.40
C ASN A 385 -1.01 -10.60 28.68
N LEU A 386 -1.86 -11.45 28.12
CA LEU A 386 -3.09 -11.12 27.40
C LEU A 386 -4.35 -11.27 28.26
N CYS A 387 -4.23 -11.36 29.58
CA CYS A 387 -5.39 -11.49 30.47
C CYS A 387 -6.36 -10.31 30.30
N GLY A 388 -7.61 -10.59 29.93
CA GLY A 388 -8.62 -9.56 29.69
C GLY A 388 -8.47 -8.78 28.37
N ALA A 389 -7.50 -9.12 27.52
CA ALA A 389 -7.33 -8.48 26.22
C ALA A 389 -8.45 -8.88 25.24
N ASN A 390 -8.80 -7.98 24.32
CA ASN A 390 -9.72 -8.27 23.23
C ASN A 390 -8.96 -8.60 21.94
N LEU A 391 -9.03 -9.84 21.46
CA LEU A 391 -8.37 -10.30 20.23
C LEU A 391 -9.36 -10.52 19.08
N THR A 392 -10.60 -10.06 19.17
CA THR A 392 -11.64 -10.31 18.15
C THR A 392 -11.12 -9.97 16.75
N GLY A 393 -11.13 -10.94 15.83
CA GLY A 393 -10.65 -10.76 14.46
C GLY A 393 -9.13 -10.61 14.30
N ALA A 394 -8.34 -10.71 15.37
CA ALA A 394 -6.88 -10.64 15.28
C ALA A 394 -6.30 -11.89 14.59
N THR A 395 -5.30 -11.70 13.74
CA THR A 395 -4.62 -12.83 13.07
C THR A 395 -3.52 -13.37 13.99
N VAL A 396 -3.87 -14.34 14.82
CA VAL A 396 -2.95 -15.02 15.74
C VAL A 396 -3.26 -16.51 15.77
N THR A 397 -2.25 -17.36 15.73
CA THR A 397 -2.43 -18.82 15.76
C THR A 397 -2.65 -19.34 17.19
N GLU A 398 -3.28 -20.51 17.31
CA GLU A 398 -3.42 -21.17 18.62
C GLU A 398 -2.07 -21.49 19.26
N GLN A 399 -1.08 -21.86 18.45
CA GLN A 399 0.29 -22.13 18.91
C GLN A 399 0.94 -20.90 19.54
N GLN A 400 0.79 -19.72 18.92
CA GLN A 400 1.29 -18.47 19.49
C GLN A 400 0.56 -18.11 20.79
N LEU A 401 -0.76 -18.31 20.84
CA LEU A 401 -1.56 -18.05 22.04
C LEU A 401 -1.23 -19.00 23.19
N ALA A 402 -0.86 -20.24 22.91
CA ALA A 402 -0.42 -21.21 23.92
C ALA A 402 0.87 -20.78 24.64
N LEU A 403 1.68 -19.92 24.00
CA LEU A 403 2.89 -19.35 24.61
C LEU A 403 2.59 -18.10 25.46
N ALA A 404 1.37 -17.57 25.41
CA ALA A 404 0.94 -16.38 26.14
C ALA A 404 0.09 -16.73 27.37
N ARG A 405 0.00 -15.79 28.31
CA ARG A 405 -0.89 -15.91 29.46
C ARG A 405 -2.25 -15.32 29.12
N THR A 406 -3.30 -16.16 29.11
CA THR A 406 -4.69 -15.75 28.87
C THR A 406 -5.58 -16.14 30.06
N ASN A 407 -6.78 -15.55 30.17
CA ASN A 407 -7.77 -15.93 31.17
C ASN A 407 -9.20 -15.90 30.59
N ARG A 408 -10.20 -16.21 31.43
CA ARG A 408 -11.62 -16.21 31.02
C ARG A 408 -12.13 -14.86 30.52
N SER A 409 -11.47 -13.77 30.88
CA SER A 409 -11.82 -12.41 30.44
C SER A 409 -11.17 -12.03 29.12
N THR A 410 -10.18 -12.79 28.64
CA THR A 410 -9.62 -12.59 27.30
C THR A 410 -10.68 -12.94 26.25
N ILE A 411 -10.86 -12.11 25.23
CA ILE A 411 -11.73 -12.42 24.08
C ILE A 411 -10.82 -12.94 22.97
N MET A 412 -11.11 -14.13 22.45
CA MET A 412 -10.30 -14.82 21.45
C MET A 412 -10.59 -14.30 20.03
N PRO A 413 -9.78 -14.65 19.00
CA PRO A 413 -10.01 -14.23 17.62
C PRO A 413 -11.41 -14.48 17.07
N ASN A 414 -12.04 -15.58 17.48
CA ASN A 414 -13.42 -15.93 17.10
C ASN A 414 -14.52 -15.19 17.91
N GLY A 415 -14.14 -14.21 18.74
CA GLY A 415 -15.07 -13.44 19.58
C GLY A 415 -15.55 -14.16 20.85
N LYS A 416 -15.14 -15.42 21.09
CA LYS A 416 -15.51 -16.17 22.30
C LYS A 416 -14.56 -15.85 23.45
N SER A 417 -15.05 -16.00 24.69
CA SER A 417 -14.21 -15.90 25.88
C SER A 417 -13.12 -16.97 25.91
N GLY A 418 -11.94 -16.59 26.38
CA GLY A 418 -10.75 -17.43 26.45
C GLY A 418 -10.94 -18.59 27.41
N LYS A 419 -10.42 -19.76 27.02
CA LYS A 419 -10.23 -20.87 27.95
C LYS A 419 -8.99 -20.59 28.79
N ARG A 420 -8.97 -21.09 30.03
CA ARG A 420 -7.81 -20.95 30.91
C ARG A 420 -6.68 -21.84 30.39
N PHE A 421 -5.84 -21.31 29.51
CA PHE A 421 -4.54 -21.92 29.21
C PHE A 421 -3.57 -21.48 30.31
N GLY A 422 -3.67 -22.14 31.46
CA GLY A 422 -2.63 -22.07 32.47
C GLY A 422 -1.51 -23.02 32.06
N PHE A 423 -0.28 -22.52 31.98
CA PHE A 423 0.91 -23.37 31.89
C PHE A 423 0.88 -24.42 33.01
N LEU A 424 1.10 -25.68 32.64
CA LEU A 424 1.78 -26.66 33.51
C LEU A 424 3.24 -26.23 33.66
#